data_AF-A0A3D0N272-F1
#
_entry.id   AF-A0A3D0N272-F1
#
_cell.length_a   1.000
_cell.length_b   1.000
_cell.length_c   1.000
_cell.angle_alpha   90.00
_cell.angle_beta   90.00
_cell.angle_gamma   90.00
#
_symmetry.space_group_name_H-M   'P 1'
#
loop_
_entity.id
_entity.type
_entity.pdbx_description
1 polymer ?
#
loop_
_entity_poly.entity_id
_entity_poly.type
_entity_poly.pdbx_seq_one_letter_code
_entity_poly.pdbx_strand_id
1 'polypeptide(L)'
;MSKTKKNVSVTAKTAKETPLNKYKDSDNFFIKYQSLIYCAIIIFTVIIFFSEGFFGGKIFTSADNLSPFSFKTYLENAQRDGIFPLWIPHIFGGMPSLSAMLTGLPSIHNIYSYILDSSLKAFAGDNLFFFTVPYYMIFGISLFAYIRYKFKNNNIA
;
A
#
# COMPACT_ATOMS: atom_id res chain seq x y z
N MET A 1 76.52 5.10 39.06
CA MET A 1 75.09 5.15 39.46
C MET A 1 74.30 5.80 38.32
N SER A 2 73.66 4.99 37.47
CA SER A 2 72.77 5.48 36.39
C SER A 2 71.39 4.86 36.63
N LYS A 3 70.35 5.69 36.75
CA LYS A 3 68.98 5.28 37.10
C LYS A 3 68.24 4.80 35.85
N THR A 4 68.00 3.49 35.77
CA THR A 4 67.13 2.84 34.79
C THR A 4 65.66 3.28 34.98
N LYS A 5 65.07 3.96 33.99
CA LYS A 5 63.63 4.21 33.94
C LYS A 5 62.91 2.96 33.43
N LYS A 6 62.15 2.31 34.31
CA LYS A 6 61.18 1.26 33.99
C LYS A 6 59.79 1.87 34.15
N ASN A 7 58.98 1.92 33.09
CA ASN A 7 57.53 2.18 33.10
C ASN A 7 56.96 1.42 31.90
N VAL A 8 56.63 0.14 32.05
CA VAL A 8 55.31 -0.38 32.47
C VAL A 8 54.21 0.12 31.52
N SER A 9 53.88 -0.75 30.56
CA SER A 9 52.75 -0.63 29.65
C SER A 9 51.44 -0.64 30.42
N VAL A 10 50.70 0.47 30.37
CA VAL A 10 49.34 0.58 30.90
C VAL A 10 48.40 -0.10 29.92
N THR A 11 48.20 -1.41 30.11
CA THR A 11 47.08 -2.15 29.54
C THR A 11 45.83 -1.81 30.36
N ALA A 12 45.14 -0.72 29.98
CA ALA A 12 43.84 -0.39 30.57
C ALA A 12 42.77 -1.34 30.00
N LYS A 13 42.62 -2.48 30.68
CA LYS A 13 41.38 -3.26 30.65
C LYS A 13 40.21 -2.41 31.15
N THR A 14 39.03 -2.75 30.64
CA THR A 14 37.68 -2.44 31.13
C THR A 14 37.02 -1.17 30.55
N ALA A 15 36.79 -1.18 29.24
CA ALA A 15 35.62 -0.50 28.68
C ALA A 15 34.37 -1.16 29.28
N LYS A 16 33.66 -0.42 30.14
CA LYS A 16 32.37 -0.82 30.69
C LYS A 16 31.42 -1.15 29.53
N GLU A 17 31.02 -2.40 29.44
CA GLU A 17 30.01 -2.85 28.48
C GLU A 17 28.70 -2.12 28.78
N THR A 18 28.24 -1.33 27.82
CA THR A 18 26.95 -0.66 27.83
C THR A 18 25.84 -1.71 28.02
N PRO A 19 24.86 -1.51 28.93
CA PRO A 19 23.81 -2.49 29.23
C PRO A 19 22.90 -2.86 28.04
N LEU A 20 23.07 -2.19 26.89
CA LEU A 20 22.39 -2.50 25.64
C LEU A 20 22.87 -3.80 24.97
N ASN A 21 24.00 -4.38 25.39
CA ASN A 21 24.59 -5.54 24.70
C ASN A 21 24.31 -6.89 25.40
N LYS A 22 23.53 -6.89 26.49
CA LYS A 22 23.22 -8.08 27.29
C LYS A 22 21.87 -8.73 26.96
N TYR A 23 21.37 -8.53 25.74
CA TYR A 23 20.21 -9.25 25.19
C TYR A 23 20.61 -9.99 23.92
N LYS A 24 21.74 -10.68 23.99
CA LYS A 24 22.20 -11.59 22.95
C LYS A 24 22.16 -13.00 23.51
N ASP A 25 20.96 -13.40 23.94
CA ASP A 25 20.68 -14.78 24.31
C ASP A 25 19.76 -15.37 23.25
N SER A 26 20.31 -16.36 22.58
CA SER A 26 19.69 -17.20 21.56
C SER A 26 18.44 -17.90 22.10
N ASP A 27 17.49 -18.17 21.20
CA ASP A 27 16.31 -19.04 21.37
C ASP A 27 15.00 -18.44 21.86
N ASN A 28 14.89 -17.11 21.93
CA ASN A 28 13.56 -16.48 22.02
C ASN A 28 12.96 -16.28 20.62
N PHE A 29 12.09 -17.21 20.20
CA PHE A 29 11.30 -17.16 18.95
C PHE A 29 10.70 -15.76 18.70
N PHE A 30 10.16 -15.14 19.75
CA PHE A 30 9.53 -13.82 19.71
C PHE A 30 10.48 -12.70 19.30
N ILE A 31 11.77 -12.78 19.64
CA ILE A 31 12.76 -11.75 19.31
C ILE A 31 13.25 -11.93 17.87
N LYS A 32 13.42 -13.19 17.45
CA LYS A 32 13.83 -13.53 16.08
C LYS A 32 12.76 -13.12 15.06
N TYR A 33 11.49 -13.34 15.38
CA TYR A 33 10.35 -13.06 14.49
C TYR A 33 9.58 -11.79 14.86
N GLN A 34 10.09 -10.96 15.77
CA GLN A 34 9.44 -9.75 16.26
C GLN A 34 8.89 -8.87 15.13
N SER A 35 9.67 -8.72 14.06
CA SER A 35 9.29 -7.89 12.90
C SER A 35 8.16 -8.50 12.08
N LEU A 36 8.17 -9.83 11.89
CA LEU A 36 7.11 -10.53 11.19
C LEU A 36 5.82 -10.52 12.01
N ILE A 37 5.93 -10.64 13.34
CA ILE A 37 4.79 -10.54 14.26
C ILE A 37 4.13 -9.16 14.14
N TYR A 38 4.91 -8.07 14.12
CA TYR A 38 4.34 -6.74 13.93
C TYR A 38 3.68 -6.56 12.55
N CYS A 39 4.31 -7.05 11.47
CA CYS A 39 3.67 -7.03 10.15
C CYS A 39 2.35 -7.82 10.14
N ALA A 40 2.32 -9.00 10.79
CA ALA A 40 1.11 -9.82 10.89
C ALA A 40 0.02 -9.10 11.69
N ILE A 41 0.36 -8.43 12.79
CA ILE A 41 -0.58 -7.63 13.58
C ILE A 41 -1.18 -6.48 12.74
N ILE A 42 -0.36 -5.79 11.94
CA ILE A 42 -0.83 -4.73 11.05
C ILE A 42 -1.82 -5.29 10.03
N ILE A 43 -1.47 -6.38 9.35
CA ILE A 43 -2.34 -7.04 8.37
C ILE A 43 -3.67 -7.45 9.03
N PHE A 44 -3.60 -8.10 10.19
CA PHE A 44 -4.78 -8.58 10.89
C PHE A 44 -5.69 -7.44 11.37
N THR A 45 -5.11 -6.35 11.86
CA THR A 45 -5.85 -5.14 12.26
C THR A 45 -6.59 -4.53 11.06
N VAL A 46 -5.92 -4.45 9.91
CA VAL A 46 -6.53 -3.95 8.67
C VAL A 46 -7.69 -4.85 8.24
N ILE A 47 -7.51 -6.18 8.25
CA ILE A 47 -8.58 -7.13 7.89
C ILE A 47 -9.78 -7.02 8.84
N ILE A 48 -9.55 -6.89 10.15
CA ILE A 48 -10.65 -6.71 11.12
C ILE A 48 -11.40 -5.41 10.83
N PHE A 49 -10.69 -4.32 10.58
CA PHE A 49 -11.30 -3.02 10.32
C PHE A 49 -12.16 -3.05 9.05
N PHE A 50 -11.71 -3.76 8.01
CA PHE A 50 -12.45 -3.91 6.75
C PHE A 50 -13.29 -5.20 6.68
N SER A 51 -13.50 -5.90 7.79
CA SER A 51 -14.21 -7.20 7.83
C SER A 51 -15.63 -7.09 7.29
N GLU A 52 -16.33 -6.01 7.61
CA GLU A 52 -17.65 -5.66 7.09
C GLU A 52 -17.67 -5.48 5.56
N GLY A 53 -16.56 -5.05 4.96
CA GLY A 53 -16.41 -4.93 3.51
C GLY A 53 -16.13 -6.27 2.81
N PHE A 54 -15.46 -7.21 3.48
CA PHE A 54 -15.19 -8.54 2.93
C PHE A 54 -16.33 -9.53 3.14
N PHE A 55 -16.95 -9.52 4.33
CA PHE A 55 -17.93 -10.52 4.75
C PHE A 55 -19.34 -9.97 4.95
N GLY A 56 -19.47 -8.66 5.21
CA GLY A 56 -20.75 -8.02 5.52
C GLY A 56 -21.54 -7.53 4.29
N GLY A 57 -21.02 -7.73 3.08
CA GLY A 57 -21.68 -7.33 1.83
C GLY A 57 -21.78 -5.82 1.61
N LYS A 58 -21.10 -5.01 2.43
CA LYS A 58 -21.00 -3.56 2.21
C LYS A 58 -20.13 -3.30 0.98
N ILE A 59 -20.48 -2.26 0.23
CA ILE A 59 -19.71 -1.81 -0.94
C ILE A 59 -18.97 -0.52 -0.60
N PHE A 60 -17.75 -0.39 -1.11
CA PHE A 60 -16.98 0.85 -0.98
C PHE A 60 -17.45 1.82 -2.06
N THR A 61 -18.45 2.64 -1.73
CA THR A 61 -19.02 3.62 -2.67
C THR A 61 -18.69 5.04 -2.23
N SER A 62 -18.06 5.80 -3.11
CA SER A 62 -17.98 7.26 -3.05
C SER A 62 -18.93 7.84 -4.10
N ALA A 63 -19.38 9.09 -3.91
CA ALA A 63 -20.21 9.76 -4.91
C ALA A 63 -19.54 9.79 -6.29
N ASP A 64 -18.22 9.93 -6.32
CA ASP A 64 -17.42 9.93 -7.55
C ASP A 64 -17.38 8.55 -8.23
N ASN A 65 -17.39 7.45 -7.46
CA ASN A 65 -17.47 6.10 -8.03
C ASN A 65 -18.87 5.79 -8.57
N LEU A 66 -19.90 6.45 -8.06
CA LEU A 66 -21.29 6.24 -8.51
C LEU A 66 -21.61 7.05 -9.78
N SER A 67 -21.02 8.23 -9.94
CA SER A 67 -21.27 9.14 -11.07
C SER A 67 -21.12 8.48 -12.46
N PRO A 68 -20.07 7.67 -12.76
CA PRO A 68 -19.94 7.00 -14.04
C PRO A 68 -21.11 6.07 -14.41
N PHE A 69 -21.81 5.51 -13.42
CA PHE A 69 -22.91 4.59 -13.67
C PHE A 69 -24.11 5.26 -14.35
N SER A 70 -24.29 6.58 -14.20
CA SER A 70 -25.37 7.30 -14.91
C SER A 70 -25.19 7.28 -16.43
N PHE A 71 -23.98 7.03 -16.92
CA PHE A 71 -23.67 7.01 -18.36
C PHE A 71 -23.75 5.62 -18.98
N LYS A 72 -23.90 4.56 -18.18
CA LYS A 72 -23.87 3.17 -18.64
C LYS A 72 -24.88 2.93 -19.77
N THR A 73 -26.14 3.32 -19.56
CA THR A 73 -27.20 3.15 -20.57
C THR A 73 -26.94 3.97 -21.83
N TYR A 74 -26.42 5.19 -21.70
CA TYR A 74 -26.08 6.03 -22.85
C TYR A 74 -24.96 5.40 -23.70
N LEU A 75 -23.90 4.92 -23.05
CA LEU A 75 -22.78 4.25 -23.72
C LEU A 75 -23.19 2.92 -24.36
N GLU A 76 -24.01 2.11 -23.67
CA GLU A 76 -24.55 0.85 -24.21
C GLU A 76 -25.41 1.08 -25.46
N ASN A 77 -26.23 2.14 -25.46
CA ASN A 77 -27.03 2.52 -26.63
C ASN A 77 -26.15 2.97 -27.79
N ALA A 78 -25.18 3.87 -27.54
CA ALA A 78 -24.26 4.32 -28.57
C ALA A 78 -23.45 3.16 -29.17
N GLN A 79 -22.98 2.23 -28.33
CA GLN A 79 -22.29 1.02 -28.77
C GLN A 79 -23.18 0.10 -29.61
N ARG A 80 -24.45 -0.09 -29.22
CA ARG A 80 -25.43 -0.88 -29.98
C ARG A 80 -25.72 -0.28 -31.35
N ASP A 81 -25.73 1.05 -31.44
CA ASP A 81 -25.93 1.76 -32.70
C ASP A 81 -24.64 1.86 -33.54
N GLY A 82 -23.51 1.34 -33.02
CA GLY A 82 -22.19 1.41 -33.66
C GLY A 82 -21.60 2.82 -33.71
N ILE A 83 -22.15 3.76 -32.94
CA ILE A 83 -21.76 5.16 -32.93
C ILE A 83 -20.78 5.36 -31.77
N PHE A 84 -19.61 5.94 -32.07
CA PHE A 84 -18.71 6.39 -31.02
C PHE A 84 -19.23 7.72 -30.45
N PRO A 85 -19.64 7.80 -29.17
CA PRO A 85 -20.30 8.98 -28.64
C PRO A 85 -19.28 10.10 -28.39
N LEU A 86 -19.04 10.95 -29.39
CA LEU A 86 -18.14 12.11 -29.30
C LEU A 86 -18.77 13.29 -28.52
N TRP A 87 -20.10 13.29 -28.41
CA TRP A 87 -20.86 14.41 -27.86
C TRP A 87 -22.00 13.92 -26.96
N ILE A 88 -22.09 14.46 -25.75
CA ILE A 88 -23.09 14.08 -24.75
C ILE A 88 -24.18 15.16 -24.71
N PRO A 89 -25.33 14.96 -25.39
CA PRO A 89 -26.34 16.01 -25.54
C PRO A 89 -27.05 16.37 -24.23
N HIS A 90 -27.06 15.46 -23.26
CA HIS A 90 -27.81 15.60 -22.02
C HIS A 90 -27.04 16.31 -20.90
N ILE A 91 -25.76 16.63 -21.10
CA ILE A 91 -24.92 17.30 -20.12
C ILE A 91 -24.62 18.73 -20.59
N PHE A 92 -25.02 19.72 -19.77
CA PHE A 92 -24.72 21.15 -19.97
C PHE A 92 -25.00 21.69 -21.38
N GLY A 93 -26.07 21.21 -22.04
CA GLY A 93 -26.42 21.63 -23.40
C GLY A 93 -25.54 21.02 -24.50
N GLY A 94 -24.72 20.03 -24.14
CA GLY A 94 -23.78 19.38 -25.03
C GLY A 94 -22.34 19.55 -24.55
N MET A 95 -21.75 18.49 -24.00
CA MET A 95 -20.33 18.45 -23.64
C MET A 95 -19.58 17.45 -24.52
N PRO A 96 -18.37 17.78 -25.01
CA PRO A 96 -17.50 16.79 -25.64
C PRO A 96 -17.19 15.64 -24.68
N SER A 97 -17.38 14.40 -25.14
CA SER A 97 -17.24 13.21 -24.29
C SER A 97 -15.82 12.97 -23.76
N LEU A 98 -14.80 13.39 -24.52
CA LEU A 98 -13.40 13.34 -24.11
C LEU A 98 -13.08 14.34 -23.00
N SER A 99 -13.65 15.56 -23.07
CA SER A 99 -13.48 16.58 -22.04
C SER A 99 -14.14 16.16 -20.72
N ALA A 100 -15.21 15.37 -20.82
CA ALA A 100 -15.90 14.79 -19.67
C ALA A 100 -15.23 13.50 -19.13
N MET A 101 -14.09 13.07 -19.70
CA MET A 101 -13.40 11.81 -19.39
C MET A 101 -14.31 10.57 -19.41
N LEU A 102 -15.31 10.62 -20.28
CA LEU A 102 -16.51 9.79 -20.18
C LEU A 102 -16.47 8.62 -21.17
N THR A 103 -15.86 8.87 -22.32
CA THR A 103 -15.47 7.85 -23.28
C THR A 103 -13.97 7.64 -23.19
N GLY A 104 -13.55 6.51 -22.61
CA GLY A 104 -12.18 6.03 -22.84
C GLY A 104 -12.02 5.75 -24.34
N LEU A 105 -10.92 6.21 -24.95
CA LEU A 105 -10.63 5.82 -26.33
C LEU A 105 -10.50 4.29 -26.39
N PRO A 106 -11.30 3.58 -27.19
CA PRO A 106 -11.07 2.18 -27.50
C PRO A 106 -9.88 2.13 -28.46
N SER A 107 -8.69 2.38 -27.93
CA SER A 107 -7.46 2.38 -28.70
C SER A 107 -6.80 1.01 -28.54
N ILE A 108 -6.26 0.48 -29.63
CA ILE A 108 -5.46 -0.76 -29.66
C ILE A 108 -4.29 -0.73 -28.65
N HIS A 109 -3.90 0.47 -28.21
CA HIS A 109 -2.90 0.72 -27.17
C HIS A 109 -3.37 0.41 -25.74
N ASN A 110 -4.66 0.14 -25.51
CA ASN A 110 -5.22 -0.26 -24.20
C ASN A 110 -5.16 -1.79 -23.95
N ILE A 111 -4.37 -2.55 -24.73
CA ILE A 111 -4.19 -3.99 -24.47
C ILE A 111 -3.69 -4.25 -23.05
N TYR A 112 -2.82 -3.38 -22.54
CA TYR A 112 -2.25 -3.49 -21.20
C TYR A 112 -3.31 -3.30 -20.12
N SER A 113 -4.10 -2.22 -20.21
CA SER A 113 -5.19 -1.95 -19.27
C SER A 113 -6.29 -2.99 -19.37
N TYR A 114 -6.62 -3.47 -20.57
CA TYR A 114 -7.59 -4.55 -20.75
C TYR A 114 -7.15 -5.86 -20.08
N ILE A 115 -5.89 -6.28 -20.28
CA ILE A 115 -5.34 -7.49 -19.65
C ILE A 115 -5.29 -7.32 -18.13
N LEU A 116 -4.84 -6.16 -17.67
CA LEU A 116 -4.73 -5.84 -16.25
C LEU A 116 -6.10 -5.83 -15.58
N ASP A 117 -7.06 -5.07 -16.11
CA ASP A 117 -8.43 -5.01 -15.58
C ASP A 117 -9.13 -6.35 -15.63
N SER A 118 -8.95 -7.14 -16.69
CA SER A 118 -9.52 -8.50 -16.79
C SER A 118 -8.92 -9.43 -15.74
N SER A 119 -7.60 -9.38 -15.55
CA SER A 119 -6.90 -10.21 -14.54
C SER A 119 -7.29 -9.80 -13.12
N LEU A 120 -7.35 -8.51 -12.87
CA LEU A 120 -7.76 -7.93 -11.60
C LEU A 120 -9.22 -8.29 -11.30
N LYS A 121 -10.13 -8.13 -12.26
CA LYS A 121 -11.54 -8.51 -12.12
C LYS A 121 -11.73 -10.01 -11.91
N ALA A 122 -10.94 -10.86 -12.57
CA ALA A 122 -10.98 -12.30 -12.34
C ALA A 122 -10.51 -12.70 -10.93
N PHE A 123 -9.56 -11.96 -10.36
CA PHE A 123 -9.00 -12.24 -9.03
C PHE A 123 -9.85 -11.66 -7.88
N ALA A 124 -10.34 -10.43 -8.04
CA ALA A 124 -11.00 -9.66 -6.98
C ALA A 124 -12.52 -9.53 -7.14
N GLY A 125 -13.07 -9.94 -8.29
CA GLY A 125 -14.47 -9.71 -8.65
C GLY A 125 -14.81 -8.21 -8.77
N ASP A 126 -16.07 -7.88 -8.51
CA ASP A 126 -16.55 -6.48 -8.51
C ASP A 126 -16.35 -5.79 -7.13
N ASN A 127 -15.71 -6.47 -6.17
CA ASN A 127 -15.53 -5.93 -4.82
C ASN A 127 -14.30 -5.02 -4.72
N LEU A 128 -14.54 -3.71 -4.71
CA LEU A 128 -13.51 -2.67 -4.55
C LEU A 128 -12.61 -2.86 -3.31
N PHE A 129 -13.09 -3.55 -2.27
CA PHE A 129 -12.31 -3.83 -1.07
C PHE A 129 -11.06 -4.67 -1.36
N PHE A 130 -11.13 -5.64 -2.28
CA PHE A 130 -9.96 -6.47 -2.63
C PHE A 130 -8.84 -5.66 -3.30
N PHE A 131 -9.18 -4.55 -3.95
CA PHE A 131 -8.17 -3.62 -4.49
C PHE A 131 -7.69 -2.63 -3.45
N THR A 132 -8.59 -2.09 -2.63
CA THR A 132 -8.28 -0.97 -1.74
C THR A 132 -7.50 -1.41 -0.49
N VAL A 133 -7.87 -2.55 0.09
CA VAL A 133 -7.32 -3.03 1.36
C VAL A 133 -5.81 -3.34 1.28
N PRO A 134 -5.28 -3.97 0.21
CA PRO A 134 -3.85 -4.16 0.05
C PRO A 134 -3.03 -2.85 0.12
N TYR A 135 -3.55 -1.72 -0.37
CA TYR A 135 -2.85 -0.44 -0.25
C TYR A 135 -2.68 -0.01 1.21
N TYR A 136 -3.70 -0.20 2.06
CA TYR A 136 -3.59 0.08 3.50
C TYR A 136 -2.60 -0.87 4.19
N MET A 137 -2.54 -2.14 3.78
CA MET A 137 -1.55 -3.09 4.31
C MET A 137 -0.12 -2.66 3.94
N ILE A 138 0.12 -2.34 2.66
CA ILE A 138 1.41 -1.84 2.18
C ILE A 138 1.79 -0.57 2.92
N PHE A 139 0.87 0.39 3.04
CA PHE A 139 1.10 1.63 3.78
C PHE A 139 1.52 1.38 5.23
N GLY A 140 0.80 0.51 5.96
CA GLY A 140 1.13 0.17 7.34
C GLY A 140 2.50 -0.51 7.48
N ILE A 141 2.81 -1.47 6.61
CA ILE A 141 4.10 -2.17 6.61
C ILE A 141 5.25 -1.20 6.26
N SER A 142 5.05 -0.33 5.27
CA SER A 142 6.03 0.69 4.87
C SER A 142 6.28 1.68 6.01
N LEU A 143 5.23 2.12 6.72
CA LEU A 143 5.37 3.01 7.86
C LEU A 143 6.13 2.34 9.01
N PHE A 144 5.82 1.08 9.32
CA PHE A 144 6.55 0.30 10.32
C PHE A 144 8.04 0.16 9.96
N ALA A 145 8.34 -0.18 8.70
CA ALA A 145 9.71 -0.29 8.21
C ALA A 145 10.46 1.06 8.30
N TYR A 146 9.80 2.15 7.94
CA TYR A 146 10.34 3.51 8.02
C TYR A 146 10.66 3.92 9.46
N ILE A 147 9.73 3.69 10.38
CA ILE A 147 9.92 3.99 11.80
C ILE A 147 11.10 3.19 12.37
N ARG A 148 11.15 1.88 12.07
CA ARG A 148 12.25 1.01 12.52
C ARG A 148 13.60 1.49 11.97
N TYR A 149 13.65 1.91 10.71
CA TYR A 149 14.85 2.49 10.11
C TYR A 149 15.29 3.77 10.82
N LYS A 150 14.36 4.68 11.10
CA LYS A 150 14.64 5.95 11.79
C LYS A 150 15.17 5.74 13.21
N PHE A 151 14.55 4.84 14.00
CA PHE A 151 14.98 4.51 15.35
C PHE A 151 16.32 3.77 15.38
N LYS A 152 16.60 2.88 14.42
CA LYS A 152 17.90 2.20 14.31
C LYS A 152 19.03 3.20 14.07
N ASN A 153 18.75 4.26 13.30
CA ASN A 153 19.76 5.23 12.90
C ASN A 153 19.85 6.44 13.86
N ASN A 154 19.09 6.48 14.97
CA ASN A 154 19.02 7.62 15.89
C ASN A 154 18.81 8.99 15.18
N ASN A 155 18.18 9.01 14.01
CA ASN A 155 17.92 10.22 13.22
C ASN A 155 16.68 10.97 13.74
N ILE A 156 16.58 11.10 15.06
CA ILE A 156 15.53 11.87 15.73
C ILE A 156 16.06 13.30 15.76
N ALA A 157 15.42 14.19 15.00
CA ALA A 157 15.60 15.63 15.11
C ALA A 157 15.03 16.12 16.44
#